data_AF-A0AAJ7LS82-F1
#
_entry.id   AF-A0AAJ7LS82-F1
#
_cell.length_a   1.000
_cell.length_b   1.000
_cell.length_c   1.000
_cell.angle_alpha   90.00
_cell.angle_beta   90.00
_cell.angle_gamma   90.00
#
_symmetry.space_group_name_H-M   'P 1'
#
loop_
_entity.id
_entity.type
_entity.pdbx_description
1 polymer ?
#
loop_
_entity_poly.entity_id
_entity_poly.type
_entity_poly.pdbx_seq_one_letter_code
_entity_poly.pdbx_strand_id
1 'polypeptide(L)'
;MAKHKISLLIAIVMALIFFIITMVFTALAGTGIYPFLSSTANISDEYVTQITPSGWTFTIWSIIYTFMALVLLYLLSGIFRKNAYGYVYCSPPVLPHGFFVAWCLNLGLNTGWLLLWDRRFMSAALAFLILIALTNYAVIFFSCYGLHNYGAWLNKYHKVDLWLHRVLIQNGVAIYATWTTIASLVNLTIVLNYNMSQTDAATVSLSILTVVLFVWFILENSVLDKHVRLILSIYPVVIWALTGVFMNNYNTADPTFNNIFIVSLLAVACALFVTRIFLVIWRQIKQPFYQDNDPEDMSPMEIAKNQKIIFK
;
A
#
# COMPACT_ATOMS: atom_id res chain seq x y z
N MET A 1 5.04 6.36 -36.58
CA MET A 1 4.45 5.05 -36.18
C MET A 1 4.73 4.84 -34.70
N ALA A 2 3.70 4.59 -33.88
CA ALA A 2 3.87 4.36 -32.44
C ALA A 2 4.77 3.12 -32.22
N LYS A 3 5.83 3.26 -31.43
CA LYS A 3 6.77 2.18 -31.13
C LYS A 3 6.59 1.72 -29.68
N HIS A 4 6.61 0.41 -29.47
CA HIS A 4 6.66 -0.16 -28.13
C HIS A 4 8.03 0.08 -27.51
N LYS A 5 8.05 0.40 -26.22
CA LYS A 5 9.26 0.39 -25.40
C LYS A 5 9.43 -1.00 -24.81
N ILE A 6 10.34 -1.79 -25.39
CA ILE A 6 10.56 -3.21 -25.06
C ILE A 6 10.89 -3.40 -23.58
N SER A 7 11.74 -2.55 -23.00
CA SER A 7 12.15 -2.66 -21.59
C SER A 7 10.96 -2.54 -20.62
N LEU A 8 10.05 -1.62 -20.90
CA LEU A 8 8.87 -1.39 -20.06
C LEU A 8 7.81 -2.48 -20.28
N LEU A 9 7.72 -3.00 -21.50
CA LEU A 9 6.89 -4.17 -21.79
C LEU A 9 7.37 -5.40 -20.99
N ILE A 10 8.68 -5.65 -20.98
CA ILE A 10 9.28 -6.72 -20.16
C ILE A 10 8.96 -6.48 -18.68
N ALA A 11 9.07 -5.24 -18.19
CA ALA A 11 8.75 -4.92 -16.79
C ALA A 11 7.29 -5.22 -16.42
N ILE A 12 6.34 -4.91 -17.30
CA ILE A 12 4.91 -5.25 -17.11
C ILE A 12 4.69 -6.76 -17.09
N VAL A 13 5.30 -7.49 -18.04
CA VAL A 13 5.20 -8.96 -18.11
C VAL A 13 5.80 -9.60 -16.86
N MET A 14 6.94 -9.11 -16.38
CA MET A 14 7.56 -9.59 -15.14
C MET A 14 6.66 -9.33 -13.92
N ALA A 15 6.05 -8.15 -13.81
CA ALA A 15 5.10 -7.85 -12.73
C ALA A 15 3.88 -8.78 -12.77
N LEU A 16 3.37 -9.10 -13.96
CA LEU A 16 2.28 -10.06 -14.14
C LEU A 16 2.70 -11.46 -13.67
N ILE A 17 3.89 -11.94 -14.05
CA ILE A 17 4.40 -13.25 -13.62
C ILE A 17 4.54 -13.32 -12.10
N PHE A 18 5.18 -12.31 -11.50
CA PHE A 18 5.33 -12.24 -10.03
C PHE A 18 3.98 -12.23 -9.34
N PHE A 19 3.01 -11.47 -9.86
CA PHE A 19 1.66 -11.43 -9.29
C PHE A 19 0.98 -12.80 -9.35
N ILE A 20 1.03 -13.50 -10.49
CA ILE A 20 0.46 -14.85 -10.64
C ILE A 20 1.09 -15.81 -9.63
N ILE A 21 2.43 -15.80 -9.50
CA ILE A 21 3.14 -16.64 -8.53
C ILE A 21 2.66 -16.33 -7.10
N THR A 22 2.62 -15.05 -6.71
CA THR A 22 2.15 -14.65 -5.38
C THR A 22 0.70 -15.07 -5.12
N MET A 23 -0.19 -14.94 -6.11
CA MET A 23 -1.59 -15.39 -5.97
C MET A 23 -1.71 -16.90 -5.78
N VAL A 24 -0.94 -17.69 -6.55
CA VAL A 24 -0.90 -19.15 -6.39
C VAL A 24 -0.40 -19.52 -5.00
N PHE A 25 0.72 -18.94 -4.55
CA PHE A 25 1.26 -19.22 -3.22
C PHE A 25 0.34 -18.76 -2.10
N THR A 26 -0.34 -17.63 -2.25
CA THR A 26 -1.34 -17.14 -1.29
C THR A 26 -2.51 -18.13 -1.17
N ALA A 27 -3.02 -18.66 -2.28
CA ALA A 27 -4.11 -19.63 -2.27
C ALA A 27 -3.69 -20.95 -1.61
N LEU A 28 -2.50 -21.45 -1.94
CA LEU A 28 -1.93 -22.65 -1.32
C LEU A 28 -1.69 -22.44 0.18
N ALA A 29 -1.15 -21.29 0.60
CA ALA A 29 -0.92 -20.96 2.00
C ALA A 29 -2.22 -20.81 2.80
N GLY A 30 -3.24 -20.19 2.22
CA GLY A 30 -4.54 -20.02 2.88
C GLY A 30 -5.23 -21.35 3.17
N THR A 31 -4.98 -22.37 2.35
CA THR A 31 -5.55 -23.72 2.50
C THR A 31 -4.62 -24.71 3.18
N GLY A 32 -3.34 -24.36 3.39
CA GLY A 32 -2.33 -25.26 3.95
C GLY A 32 -1.94 -26.41 3.02
N ILE A 33 -2.03 -26.21 1.70
CA ILE A 33 -1.62 -27.19 0.69
C ILE A 33 -0.12 -27.04 0.42
N TYR A 34 0.57 -28.17 0.15
CA TYR A 34 1.98 -28.20 -0.20
C TYR A 34 2.33 -27.08 -1.23
N PRO A 35 3.39 -26.27 -1.00
CA PRO A 35 4.53 -26.49 -0.08
C PRO A 35 4.31 -26.07 1.39
N PHE A 36 3.12 -25.59 1.74
CA PHE A 36 2.74 -25.19 3.09
C PHE A 36 2.33 -26.40 3.94
N LEU A 37 2.69 -26.39 5.22
CA LEU A 37 2.36 -27.47 6.17
C LEU A 37 1.12 -27.15 7.00
N SER A 38 0.73 -25.89 7.09
CA SER A 38 -0.46 -25.44 7.82
C SER A 38 -1.11 -24.28 7.08
N SER A 39 -2.39 -24.06 7.30
CA SER A 39 -3.04 -22.84 6.81
C SER A 39 -2.47 -21.62 7.53
N THR A 40 -2.46 -20.47 6.86
CA THR A 40 -2.05 -19.19 7.47
C THR A 40 -2.87 -18.85 8.72
N ALA A 41 -4.16 -19.20 8.72
CA ALA A 41 -5.07 -19.03 9.85
C ALA A 41 -4.67 -19.90 11.06
N ASN A 42 -4.40 -21.19 10.84
CA ASN A 42 -4.01 -22.10 11.94
C ASN A 42 -2.73 -21.61 12.65
N ILE A 43 -1.77 -21.08 11.89
CA ILE A 43 -0.56 -20.51 12.48
C ILE A 43 -0.89 -19.23 13.25
N SER A 44 -1.78 -18.38 12.74
CA SER A 44 -2.23 -17.20 13.49
C SER A 44 -2.87 -17.58 14.84
N ASP A 45 -3.59 -18.70 14.89
CA ASP A 45 -4.24 -19.20 16.12
C ASP A 45 -3.22 -19.74 17.13
N GLU A 46 -2.00 -20.10 16.72
CA GLU A 46 -0.89 -20.46 17.62
C GLU A 46 -0.29 -19.23 18.33
N TYR A 47 -0.44 -18.03 17.76
CA TYR A 47 0.20 -16.79 18.22
C TYR A 47 -0.80 -15.67 18.54
N VAL A 48 -1.82 -15.99 19.33
CA VAL A 48 -2.81 -15.00 19.79
C VAL A 48 -2.16 -13.98 20.74
N THR A 49 -2.42 -12.70 20.50
CA THR A 49 -1.95 -11.55 21.28
C THR A 49 -3.10 -10.61 21.60
N GLN A 50 -2.91 -9.69 22.54
CA GLN A 50 -3.92 -8.67 22.89
C GLN A 50 -4.25 -7.69 21.74
N ILE A 51 -3.49 -7.72 20.64
CA ILE A 51 -3.76 -6.93 19.44
C ILE A 51 -4.02 -7.79 18.20
N THR A 52 -4.27 -9.09 18.37
CA THR A 52 -4.64 -9.97 17.24
C THR A 52 -6.05 -9.58 16.75
N PRO A 53 -6.22 -9.19 15.47
CA PRO A 53 -7.53 -8.84 14.93
C PRO A 53 -8.42 -10.08 14.77
N SER A 54 -9.73 -9.87 14.76
CA SER A 54 -10.72 -10.90 14.42
C SER A 54 -10.56 -11.38 12.97
N GLY A 55 -10.92 -12.63 12.69
CA GLY A 55 -10.67 -13.31 11.41
C GLY A 55 -11.19 -12.58 10.17
N TRP A 56 -12.36 -11.91 10.26
CA TRP A 56 -12.91 -11.14 9.13
C TRP A 56 -12.00 -9.99 8.68
N THR A 57 -11.18 -9.45 9.59
CA THR A 57 -10.25 -8.35 9.30
C THR A 57 -9.28 -8.71 8.18
N PHE A 58 -8.88 -9.99 8.09
CA PHE A 58 -7.94 -10.49 7.09
C PHE A 58 -8.49 -10.55 5.66
N THR A 59 -9.79 -10.35 5.46
CA THR A 59 -10.40 -10.16 4.12
C THR A 59 -9.83 -8.96 3.36
N ILE A 60 -9.17 -8.04 4.06
CA ILE A 60 -8.41 -6.94 3.46
C ILE A 60 -7.34 -7.44 2.47
N TRP A 61 -6.78 -8.64 2.64
CA TRP A 61 -5.88 -9.23 1.66
C TRP A 61 -6.56 -9.44 0.31
N SER A 62 -7.81 -9.91 0.29
CA SER A 62 -8.59 -10.03 -0.95
C SER A 62 -8.84 -8.67 -1.60
N ILE A 63 -9.08 -7.63 -0.82
CA ILE A 63 -9.22 -6.25 -1.31
C ILE A 63 -7.91 -5.80 -1.96
N ILE A 64 -6.77 -5.97 -1.28
CA ILE A 64 -5.43 -5.63 -1.77
C ILE A 64 -5.15 -6.32 -3.12
N TYR A 65 -5.34 -7.64 -3.19
CA TYR A 65 -5.07 -8.40 -4.41
C TYR A 65 -6.01 -8.03 -5.55
N THR A 66 -7.26 -7.67 -5.25
CA THR A 66 -8.20 -7.15 -6.25
C THR A 66 -7.71 -5.83 -6.85
N PHE A 67 -7.28 -4.88 -6.01
CA PHE A 67 -6.69 -3.63 -6.49
C PHE A 67 -5.44 -3.87 -7.35
N MET A 68 -4.55 -4.77 -6.93
CA MET A 68 -3.35 -5.12 -7.72
C MET A 68 -3.71 -5.73 -9.08
N ALA A 69 -4.71 -6.63 -9.12
CA ALA A 69 -5.20 -7.20 -10.37
C ALA A 69 -5.76 -6.11 -11.29
N LEU A 70 -6.55 -5.17 -10.75
CA LEU A 70 -7.08 -4.03 -11.51
C LEU A 70 -5.97 -3.11 -12.04
N VAL A 71 -4.89 -2.89 -11.27
CA VAL A 71 -3.71 -2.15 -11.74
C VAL A 71 -3.04 -2.88 -12.90
N LEU A 72 -2.86 -4.20 -12.82
CA LEU A 72 -2.30 -4.99 -13.93
C LEU A 72 -3.19 -4.93 -15.18
N LEU A 73 -4.50 -5.06 -15.03
CA LEU A 73 -5.44 -4.92 -16.15
C LEU A 73 -5.36 -3.53 -16.79
N TYR A 74 -5.29 -2.48 -15.98
CA TYR A 74 -5.07 -1.11 -16.46
C TYR A 74 -3.77 -1.00 -17.26
N LEU A 75 -2.66 -1.57 -16.77
CA LEU A 75 -1.36 -1.52 -17.45
C LEU A 75 -1.35 -2.32 -18.75
N LEU A 76 -1.93 -3.52 -18.76
CA LEU A 76 -2.06 -4.35 -19.94
C LEU A 76 -2.94 -3.66 -21.00
N SER A 77 -4.03 -3.01 -20.60
CA SER A 77 -4.84 -2.21 -21.52
C SER A 77 -4.01 -1.09 -22.19
N GLY A 78 -3.06 -0.50 -21.45
CA GLY A 78 -2.17 0.56 -21.94
C GLY A 78 -1.24 0.12 -23.07
N ILE A 79 -1.01 -1.18 -23.23
CA ILE A 79 -0.22 -1.76 -24.35
C ILE A 79 -1.00 -1.64 -25.67
N PHE A 80 -2.34 -1.71 -25.61
CA PHE A 80 -3.21 -1.67 -26.79
C PHE A 80 -3.82 -0.28 -27.03
N ARG A 81 -3.81 0.60 -26.03
CA ARG A 81 -4.31 1.98 -26.12
C ARG A 81 -3.24 2.95 -26.65
N LYS A 82 -3.64 3.83 -27.58
CA LYS A 82 -2.79 4.86 -28.17
C LYS A 82 -3.25 6.27 -27.77
N ASN A 83 -2.30 7.21 -27.72
CA ASN A 83 -2.51 8.63 -27.55
C ASN A 83 -1.73 9.41 -28.62
N ALA A 84 -1.70 10.74 -28.50
CA ALA A 84 -1.03 11.63 -29.46
C ALA A 84 0.48 11.35 -29.64
N TYR A 85 1.16 10.79 -28.64
CA TYR A 85 2.61 10.53 -28.65
C TYR A 85 2.99 9.08 -28.92
N GLY A 86 2.10 8.12 -28.63
CA GLY A 86 2.40 6.70 -28.76
C GLY A 86 1.44 5.82 -27.98
N TYR A 87 1.95 4.72 -27.44
CA TYR A 87 1.18 3.84 -26.56
C TYR A 87 1.11 4.42 -25.14
N VAL A 88 -0.08 4.34 -24.52
CA VAL A 88 -0.36 4.99 -23.22
C VAL A 88 0.60 4.55 -22.12
N TYR A 89 1.03 3.28 -22.13
CA TYR A 89 1.93 2.76 -21.08
C TYR A 89 3.34 3.37 -21.11
N CYS A 90 3.80 3.89 -22.25
CA CYS A 90 5.19 4.32 -22.43
C CYS A 90 5.37 5.74 -22.99
N SER A 91 4.29 6.47 -23.28
CA SER A 91 4.36 7.75 -23.97
C SER A 91 3.32 8.74 -23.44
N PRO A 92 3.58 9.43 -22.29
CA PRO A 92 4.77 9.32 -21.46
C PRO A 92 4.73 8.09 -20.52
N PRO A 93 5.89 7.61 -20.03
CA PRO A 93 5.96 6.53 -19.05
C PRO A 93 5.56 7.04 -17.66
N VAL A 94 4.24 7.17 -17.41
CA VAL A 94 3.72 7.67 -16.13
C VAL A 94 4.14 6.79 -14.95
N LEU A 95 4.23 5.47 -15.17
CA LEU A 95 4.85 4.55 -14.22
C LEU A 95 6.26 4.19 -14.70
N PRO A 96 7.29 4.60 -13.95
CA PRO A 96 8.68 4.39 -14.38
C PRO A 96 9.18 2.98 -14.05
N HIS A 97 10.34 2.57 -14.58
CA HIS A 97 10.93 1.25 -14.32
C HIS A 97 11.11 0.98 -12.81
N GLY A 98 11.46 2.01 -12.03
CA GLY A 98 11.59 1.90 -10.57
C GLY A 98 10.32 1.42 -9.88
N PHE A 99 9.14 1.81 -10.38
CA PHE A 99 7.85 1.31 -9.89
C PHE A 99 7.75 -0.21 -10.04
N PHE A 100 8.05 -0.72 -11.24
CA PHE A 100 7.96 -2.16 -11.52
C PHE A 100 9.01 -2.96 -10.76
N VAL A 101 10.23 -2.46 -10.64
CA VAL A 101 11.28 -3.12 -9.84
C VAL A 101 10.87 -3.22 -8.37
N ALA A 102 10.40 -2.12 -7.78
CA ALA A 102 9.93 -2.11 -6.40
C ALA A 102 8.72 -3.03 -6.20
N TRP A 103 7.81 -3.09 -7.17
CA TRP A 103 6.62 -3.93 -7.09
C TRP A 103 6.93 -5.43 -7.23
N CYS A 104 7.80 -5.82 -8.17
CA CYS A 104 8.25 -7.21 -8.28
C CYS A 104 9.00 -7.65 -7.02
N LEU A 105 9.89 -6.80 -6.49
CA LEU A 105 10.58 -7.07 -5.22
C LEU A 105 9.57 -7.27 -4.09
N ASN A 106 8.56 -6.41 -3.99
CA ASN A 106 7.51 -6.51 -3.00
C ASN A 106 6.75 -7.85 -3.09
N LEU A 107 6.33 -8.27 -4.28
CA LEU A 107 5.62 -9.54 -4.51
C LEU A 107 6.50 -10.76 -4.18
N GLY A 108 7.79 -10.70 -4.51
CA GLY A 108 8.77 -11.70 -4.11
C GLY A 108 8.91 -11.80 -2.60
N LEU A 109 9.00 -10.66 -1.91
CA LEU A 109 9.02 -10.61 -0.44
C LEU A 109 7.72 -11.13 0.17
N ASN A 110 6.55 -10.82 -0.41
CA ASN A 110 5.27 -11.34 0.06
C ASN A 110 5.22 -12.88 -0.01
N THR A 111 5.70 -13.44 -1.12
CA THR A 111 5.80 -14.90 -1.31
C THR A 111 6.77 -15.52 -0.30
N GLY A 112 7.93 -14.88 -0.08
CA GLY A 112 8.90 -15.32 0.92
C GLY A 112 8.37 -15.23 2.35
N TRP A 113 7.58 -14.20 2.67
CA TRP A 113 6.92 -14.05 3.96
C TRP A 113 5.99 -15.23 4.25
N LEU A 114 5.17 -15.66 3.27
CA LEU A 114 4.28 -16.81 3.44
C LEU A 114 5.05 -18.08 3.86
N LEU A 115 6.20 -18.32 3.22
CA LEU A 115 7.04 -19.48 3.52
C LEU A 115 7.66 -19.39 4.92
N LEU A 116 8.14 -18.21 5.31
CA LEU A 116 8.72 -18.00 6.65
C LEU A 116 7.67 -18.10 7.76
N TRP A 117 6.48 -17.54 7.52
CA TRP A 117 5.32 -17.64 8.40
C TRP A 117 4.94 -19.11 8.62
N ASP A 118 4.85 -19.88 7.54
CA ASP A 118 4.54 -21.32 7.61
C ASP A 118 5.55 -22.13 8.41
N ARG A 119 6.82 -21.74 8.39
CA ARG A 119 7.89 -22.41 9.17
C ARG A 119 8.06 -21.86 10.59
N ARG A 120 7.17 -20.99 11.07
CA ARG A 120 7.23 -20.35 12.40
C ARG A 120 8.49 -19.52 12.65
N PHE A 121 9.14 -19.04 11.60
CA PHE A 121 10.29 -18.14 11.73
C PHE A 121 9.83 -16.69 11.98
N MET A 122 9.22 -16.45 13.15
CA MET A 122 8.49 -15.20 13.47
C MET A 122 9.33 -13.93 13.33
N SER A 123 10.59 -13.96 13.76
CA SER A 123 11.49 -12.81 13.61
C SER A 123 11.86 -12.53 12.14
N ALA A 124 12.05 -13.57 11.33
CA ALA A 124 12.31 -13.41 9.91
C ALA A 124 11.05 -12.97 9.14
N ALA A 125 9.89 -13.51 9.51
CA ALA A 125 8.60 -13.08 8.98
C ALA A 125 8.32 -11.60 9.28
N LEU A 126 8.63 -11.13 10.50
CA LEU A 126 8.59 -9.71 10.84
C LEU A 126 9.49 -8.86 9.93
N ALA A 127 10.75 -9.27 9.75
CA ALA A 127 11.67 -8.56 8.87
C ALA A 127 11.13 -8.46 7.43
N PHE A 128 10.54 -9.53 6.92
CA PHE A 128 9.92 -9.54 5.60
C PHE A 128 8.69 -8.62 5.54
N LEU A 129 7.82 -8.59 6.54
CA LEU A 129 6.69 -7.63 6.58
C LEU A 129 7.16 -6.18 6.58
N ILE A 130 8.23 -5.86 7.30
CA ILE A 130 8.84 -4.53 7.27
C ILE A 130 9.35 -4.21 5.86
N LEU A 131 10.07 -5.14 5.22
CA LEU A 131 10.56 -4.95 3.85
C LEU A 131 9.42 -4.80 2.83
N ILE A 132 8.31 -5.53 3.01
CA ILE A 132 7.10 -5.38 2.20
C ILE A 132 6.52 -3.96 2.39
N ALA A 133 6.38 -3.48 3.63
CA ALA A 133 5.90 -2.12 3.88
C ALA A 133 6.81 -1.05 3.23
N LEU A 134 8.12 -1.19 3.38
CA LEU A 134 9.11 -0.26 2.80
C LEU A 134 9.07 -0.25 1.26
N THR A 135 8.97 -1.43 0.65
CA THR A 135 8.86 -1.52 -0.82
C THR A 135 7.53 -0.97 -1.32
N ASN A 136 6.44 -1.10 -0.56
CA ASN A 136 5.18 -0.42 -0.88
C ASN A 136 5.31 1.10 -0.82
N TYR A 137 6.04 1.65 0.15
CA TYR A 137 6.34 3.10 0.17
C TYR A 137 7.15 3.54 -1.05
N ALA A 138 8.11 2.72 -1.51
CA ALA A 138 8.84 2.99 -2.74
C ALA A 138 7.92 2.98 -3.98
N VAL A 139 6.98 2.04 -4.06
CA VAL A 139 5.97 1.98 -5.14
C VAL A 139 5.09 3.24 -5.15
N ILE A 140 4.61 3.69 -3.98
CA ILE A 140 3.85 4.95 -3.84
C ILE A 140 4.71 6.13 -4.28
N PHE A 141 5.98 6.20 -3.85
CA PHE A 141 6.90 7.26 -4.23
C PHE A 141 7.05 7.36 -5.76
N PHE A 142 7.32 6.26 -6.46
CA PHE A 142 7.45 6.28 -7.92
C PHE A 142 6.13 6.66 -8.61
N SER A 143 5.00 6.22 -8.06
CA SER A 143 3.66 6.59 -8.56
C SER A 143 3.38 8.09 -8.41
N CYS A 144 3.73 8.67 -7.27
CA CYS A 144 3.64 10.12 -7.01
C CYS A 144 4.61 10.93 -7.87
N TYR A 145 5.83 10.43 -8.09
CA TYR A 145 6.82 11.03 -8.98
C TYR A 145 6.29 11.11 -10.42
N GLY A 146 5.65 10.04 -10.89
CA GLY A 146 4.97 10.02 -12.19
C GLY A 146 3.92 11.13 -12.33
N LEU A 147 3.03 11.26 -11.36
CA LEU A 147 2.00 12.32 -11.37
C LEU A 147 2.54 13.72 -11.16
N HIS A 148 3.67 13.88 -10.46
CA HIS A 148 4.31 15.18 -10.34
C HIS A 148 4.76 15.70 -11.70
N ASN A 149 5.36 14.83 -12.52
CA ASN A 149 5.90 15.20 -13.83
C ASN A 149 4.85 15.24 -14.94
N TYR A 150 3.88 14.31 -14.93
CA TYR A 150 2.93 14.15 -16.03
C TYR A 150 1.49 14.50 -15.66
N GLY A 151 1.22 14.88 -14.42
CA GLY A 151 -0.12 15.12 -13.91
C GLY A 151 -0.87 16.26 -14.61
N ALA A 152 -0.19 17.37 -14.93
CA ALA A 152 -0.80 18.48 -15.66
C ALA A 152 -1.26 18.06 -17.06
N TRP A 153 -0.42 17.32 -17.78
CA TRP A 153 -0.76 16.76 -19.08
C TRP A 153 -1.92 15.76 -19.01
N LEU A 154 -1.89 14.84 -18.03
CA LEU A 154 -3.00 13.91 -17.80
C LEU A 154 -4.30 14.65 -17.46
N ASN A 155 -4.23 15.75 -16.71
CA ASN A 155 -5.41 16.54 -16.34
C ASN A 155 -6.05 17.24 -17.54
N LYS A 156 -5.25 17.74 -18.50
CA LYS A 156 -5.76 18.40 -19.73
C LYS A 156 -6.30 17.37 -20.73
N TYR A 157 -5.57 16.28 -20.97
CA TYR A 157 -5.85 15.38 -22.11
C TYR A 157 -6.35 13.98 -21.75
N HIS A 158 -6.09 13.48 -20.53
CA HIS A 158 -6.32 12.09 -20.13
C HIS A 158 -6.91 11.96 -18.71
N LYS A 159 -8.00 12.68 -18.43
CA LYS A 159 -8.63 12.77 -17.10
C LYS A 159 -9.00 11.41 -16.51
N VAL A 160 -9.45 10.47 -17.34
CA VAL A 160 -9.80 9.11 -16.90
C VAL A 160 -8.55 8.37 -16.41
N ASP A 161 -7.45 8.41 -17.16
CA ASP A 161 -6.19 7.78 -16.76
C ASP A 161 -5.63 8.41 -15.47
N LEU A 162 -5.77 9.73 -15.29
CA LEU A 162 -5.41 10.41 -14.04
C LEU A 162 -6.20 9.88 -12.84
N TRP A 163 -7.52 9.71 -13.00
CA TRP A 163 -8.37 9.18 -11.94
C TRP A 163 -8.08 7.71 -11.63
N LEU A 164 -7.89 6.88 -12.67
CA LEU A 164 -7.49 5.48 -12.49
C LEU A 164 -6.14 5.38 -11.77
N HIS A 165 -5.19 6.27 -12.08
CA HIS A 165 -3.89 6.30 -11.38
C HIS A 165 -4.04 6.64 -9.89
N ARG A 166 -4.86 7.65 -9.56
CA ARG A 166 -5.09 8.05 -8.16
C ARG A 166 -5.85 6.98 -7.37
N VAL A 167 -6.92 6.45 -7.94
CA VAL A 167 -7.82 5.51 -7.25
C VAL A 167 -7.25 4.09 -7.23
N LEU A 168 -6.88 3.54 -8.39
CA LEU A 168 -6.43 2.15 -8.45
C LEU A 168 -4.99 2.00 -7.98
N ILE A 169 -4.08 2.85 -8.47
CA ILE A 169 -2.65 2.68 -8.17
C ILE A 169 -2.30 3.27 -6.81
N GLN A 170 -2.45 4.58 -6.63
CA GLN A 170 -1.98 5.24 -5.39
C GLN A 170 -2.76 4.76 -4.17
N ASN A 171 -4.10 4.80 -4.20
CA ASN A 171 -4.90 4.35 -3.06
C ASN A 171 -4.85 2.82 -2.88
N GLY A 172 -4.83 2.03 -3.96
CA GLY A 172 -4.69 0.57 -3.86
C GLY A 172 -3.37 0.13 -3.21
N VAL A 173 -2.24 0.73 -3.63
CA VAL A 173 -0.94 0.46 -3.00
C VAL A 173 -0.88 1.02 -1.58
N ALA A 174 -1.53 2.16 -1.30
CA ALA A 174 -1.61 2.70 0.05
C ALA A 174 -2.40 1.78 1.02
N ILE A 175 -3.48 1.13 0.57
CA ILE A 175 -4.18 0.11 1.38
C ILE A 175 -3.18 -0.98 1.79
N TYR A 176 -2.43 -1.47 0.82
CA TYR A 176 -1.46 -2.53 1.05
C TYR A 176 -0.33 -2.08 1.98
N ALA A 177 0.25 -0.90 1.74
CA ALA A 177 1.32 -0.32 2.56
C ALA A 177 0.89 -0.19 4.03
N THR A 178 -0.30 0.39 4.26
CA THR A 178 -0.85 0.58 5.61
C THR A 178 -1.13 -0.76 6.28
N TRP A 179 -1.76 -1.70 5.56
CA TRP A 179 -2.02 -3.03 6.12
C TRP A 179 -0.73 -3.75 6.51
N THR A 180 0.29 -3.75 5.66
CA THR A 180 1.58 -4.42 5.97
C THR A 180 2.35 -3.76 7.09
N THR A 181 2.14 -2.46 7.30
CA THR A 181 2.69 -1.73 8.45
C THR A 181 1.99 -2.15 9.74
N ILE A 182 0.68 -2.36 9.71
CA ILE A 182 -0.05 -2.86 10.88
C ILE A 182 0.26 -4.33 11.14
N ALA A 183 0.31 -5.16 10.09
CA ALA A 183 0.66 -6.57 10.20
C ALA A 183 2.09 -6.76 10.76
N SER A 184 3.04 -5.90 10.41
CA SER A 184 4.38 -5.95 11.00
C SER A 184 4.36 -5.63 12.49
N LEU A 185 3.48 -4.73 12.97
CA LEU A 185 3.32 -4.45 14.40
C LEU A 185 2.64 -5.59 15.15
N VAL A 186 1.67 -6.27 14.54
CA VAL A 186 1.09 -7.51 15.10
C VAL A 186 2.17 -8.59 15.21
N ASN A 187 2.96 -8.80 14.16
CA ASN A 187 4.08 -9.75 14.19
C ASN A 187 5.17 -9.32 15.18
N LEU A 188 5.42 -8.03 15.35
CA LEU A 188 6.35 -7.49 16.35
C LEU A 188 5.88 -7.87 17.75
N THR A 189 4.59 -7.75 18.05
CA THR A 189 4.05 -8.19 19.34
C THR A 189 4.29 -9.67 19.59
N ILE A 190 4.12 -10.54 18.58
CA ILE A 190 4.45 -11.97 18.68
C ILE A 190 5.93 -12.17 19.07
N VAL A 191 6.84 -11.46 18.39
CA VAL A 191 8.29 -11.57 18.62
C VAL A 191 8.69 -11.01 19.99
N LEU A 192 8.12 -9.88 20.41
CA LEU A 192 8.41 -9.27 21.71
C LEU A 192 7.90 -10.13 22.86
N ASN A 193 6.79 -10.84 22.68
CA ASN A 193 6.20 -11.71 23.70
C ASN A 193 7.12 -12.88 24.12
N TYR A 194 8.20 -13.17 23.38
CA TYR A 194 9.23 -14.10 23.83
C TYR A 194 10.10 -13.55 24.98
N ASN A 195 10.18 -12.23 25.14
CA ASN A 195 11.10 -11.57 26.08
C ASN A 195 10.41 -10.61 27.07
N MET A 196 9.12 -10.31 26.88
CA MET A 196 8.34 -9.44 27.77
C MET A 196 6.89 -9.92 27.89
N SER A 197 6.12 -9.31 28.80
CA SER A 197 4.71 -9.67 28.99
C SER A 197 3.88 -9.37 27.73
N GLN A 198 2.78 -10.10 27.52
CA GLN A 198 1.85 -9.84 26.42
C GLN A 198 1.33 -8.39 26.44
N THR A 199 1.08 -7.85 27.64
CA THR A 199 0.58 -6.48 27.82
C THR A 199 1.62 -5.47 27.37
N ASP A 200 2.89 -5.64 27.76
CA ASP A 200 3.97 -4.71 27.38
C ASP A 200 4.25 -4.80 25.88
N ALA A 201 4.32 -6.02 25.33
CA ALA A 201 4.53 -6.25 23.89
C ALA A 201 3.44 -5.61 23.03
N ALA A 202 2.17 -5.72 23.45
CA ALA A 202 1.05 -5.07 22.79
C ALA A 202 1.11 -3.54 22.93
N THR A 203 1.42 -3.04 24.14
CA THR A 203 1.55 -1.60 24.41
C THR A 203 2.63 -0.95 23.55
N VAL A 204 3.78 -1.62 23.38
CA VAL A 204 4.87 -1.16 22.50
C VAL A 204 4.38 -1.03 21.07
N SER A 205 3.74 -2.05 20.51
CA SER A 205 3.23 -2.01 19.13
C SER A 205 2.14 -0.95 18.92
N LEU A 206 1.21 -0.78 19.86
CA LEU A 206 0.20 0.28 19.81
C LEU A 206 0.82 1.68 19.90
N SER A 207 1.86 1.84 20.72
CA SER A 207 2.61 3.09 20.84
C SER A 207 3.34 3.43 19.55
N ILE A 208 3.98 2.44 18.91
CA ILE A 208 4.61 2.62 17.60
C ILE A 208 3.56 3.01 16.54
N LEU A 209 2.42 2.31 16.49
CA LEU A 209 1.33 2.67 15.57
C LEU A 209 0.86 4.11 15.77
N THR A 210 0.72 4.53 17.03
CA THR A 210 0.35 5.91 17.39
C THR A 210 1.35 6.92 16.83
N VAL A 211 2.66 6.71 17.08
CA VAL A 211 3.71 7.59 16.58
C VAL A 211 3.70 7.65 15.06
N VAL A 212 3.64 6.49 14.39
CA VAL A 212 3.62 6.41 12.92
C VAL A 212 2.41 7.15 12.35
N LEU A 213 1.22 7.00 12.96
CA LEU A 213 -0.01 7.64 12.51
C LEU A 213 0.07 9.18 12.63
N PHE A 214 0.58 9.70 13.74
CA PHE A 214 0.73 11.16 13.95
C PHE A 214 1.83 11.75 13.05
N VAL A 215 2.99 11.09 12.98
CA VAL A 215 4.08 11.54 12.09
C VAL A 215 3.59 11.55 10.64
N TRP A 216 2.89 10.50 10.20
CA TRP A 216 2.30 10.46 8.86
C TRP A 216 1.30 11.60 8.65
N PHE A 217 0.36 11.82 9.57
CA PHE A 217 -0.64 12.90 9.48
C PHE A 217 0.04 14.28 9.35
N ILE A 218 1.11 14.53 10.09
CA ILE A 218 1.89 15.78 9.97
C ILE A 218 2.55 15.88 8.60
N LEU A 219 3.25 14.83 8.16
CA LEU A 219 3.97 14.83 6.89
C LEU A 219 3.04 14.98 5.67
N GLU A 220 1.91 14.26 5.64
CA GLU A 220 0.95 14.29 4.52
C GLU A 220 0.21 15.63 4.40
N ASN A 221 0.10 16.38 5.50
CA ASN A 221 -0.59 17.67 5.54
C ASN A 221 0.38 18.85 5.46
N SER A 222 1.69 18.61 5.54
CA SER A 222 2.73 19.63 5.40
C SER A 222 3.57 19.41 4.13
N VAL A 223 4.68 18.69 4.24
CA VAL A 223 5.71 18.55 3.20
C VAL A 223 5.20 17.75 2.00
N LEU A 224 4.40 16.71 2.24
CA LEU A 224 4.00 15.76 1.19
C LEU A 224 2.64 16.08 0.56
N ASP A 225 1.92 17.11 1.02
CA ASP A 225 0.55 17.41 0.57
C ASP A 225 0.43 17.43 -0.95
N LYS A 226 1.36 18.12 -1.63
CA LYS A 226 1.35 18.26 -3.09
C LYS A 226 1.40 16.92 -3.85
N HIS A 227 1.90 15.86 -3.21
CA HIS A 227 2.08 14.55 -3.81
C HIS A 227 1.03 13.54 -3.37
N VAL A 228 0.60 13.57 -2.10
CA VAL A 228 -0.25 12.54 -1.49
C VAL A 228 -1.65 13.03 -1.11
N ARG A 229 -2.04 14.26 -1.47
CA ARG A 229 -3.35 14.85 -1.09
C ARG A 229 -4.55 13.92 -1.30
N LEU A 230 -4.54 13.15 -2.39
CA LEU A 230 -5.66 12.28 -2.79
C LEU A 230 -5.44 10.81 -2.41
N ILE A 231 -4.41 10.50 -1.64
CA ILE A 231 -4.24 9.20 -0.99
C ILE A 231 -5.01 9.26 0.33
N LEU A 232 -6.20 8.66 0.34
CA LEU A 232 -7.15 8.73 1.45
C LEU A 232 -7.39 7.38 2.11
N SER A 233 -6.96 6.28 1.48
CA SER A 233 -7.22 4.91 1.94
C SER A 233 -6.47 4.51 3.22
N ILE A 234 -5.49 5.29 3.66
CA ILE A 234 -4.67 5.00 4.85
C ILE A 234 -5.54 4.93 6.12
N TYR A 235 -6.33 5.96 6.40
CA TYR A 235 -7.14 6.01 7.61
C TYR A 235 -8.25 4.96 7.65
N PRO A 236 -9.03 4.71 6.56
CA PRO A 236 -9.95 3.59 6.50
C PRO A 236 -9.31 2.25 6.85
N VAL A 237 -8.07 1.99 6.42
CA VAL A 237 -7.36 0.74 6.76
C VAL A 237 -6.94 0.68 8.23
N VAL A 238 -6.47 1.79 8.81
CA VAL A 238 -6.17 1.87 10.25
C VAL A 238 -7.43 1.63 11.08
N ILE A 239 -8.54 2.28 10.71
CA ILE A 239 -9.86 2.10 11.35
C ILE A 239 -10.32 0.66 11.22
N TRP A 240 -10.23 0.07 10.03
CA TRP A 240 -10.57 -1.33 9.76
C TRP A 240 -9.80 -2.28 10.68
N ALA A 241 -8.48 -2.12 10.75
CA ALA A 241 -7.63 -2.97 11.57
C ALA A 241 -7.94 -2.82 13.08
N LEU A 242 -8.01 -1.59 13.59
CA LEU A 242 -8.31 -1.32 14.99
C LEU A 242 -9.72 -1.78 15.38
N THR A 243 -10.69 -1.67 14.47
CA THR A 243 -12.05 -2.23 14.67
C THR A 243 -11.97 -3.76 14.78
N GLY A 244 -11.20 -4.40 13.91
CA GLY A 244 -10.94 -5.84 13.97
C GLY A 244 -10.33 -6.29 15.30
N VAL A 245 -9.38 -5.54 15.83
CA VAL A 245 -8.76 -5.78 17.15
C VAL A 245 -9.74 -5.54 18.28
N PHE A 246 -10.47 -4.43 18.26
CA PHE A 246 -11.50 -4.11 19.25
C PHE A 246 -12.53 -5.23 19.35
N MET A 247 -13.08 -5.68 18.22
CA MET A 247 -14.12 -6.72 18.19
C MET A 247 -13.63 -8.07 18.71
N ASN A 248 -12.34 -8.37 18.63
CA ASN A 248 -11.78 -9.64 19.07
C ASN A 248 -11.37 -9.65 20.55
N ASN A 249 -10.91 -8.50 21.07
CA ASN A 249 -10.20 -8.45 22.35
C ASN A 249 -10.94 -7.63 23.43
N TYR A 250 -11.96 -6.84 23.09
CA TYR A 250 -12.59 -5.93 24.06
C TYR A 250 -13.58 -6.65 24.96
N ASN A 251 -13.32 -6.63 26.27
CA ASN A 251 -14.26 -7.07 27.30
C ASN A 251 -14.95 -5.87 27.94
N THR A 252 -16.28 -5.78 27.81
CA THR A 252 -17.08 -4.69 28.39
C THR A 252 -17.18 -4.73 29.91
N ALA A 253 -17.07 -5.93 30.52
CA ALA A 253 -17.20 -6.10 31.96
C ALA A 253 -15.91 -5.77 32.72
N ASP A 254 -14.75 -5.94 32.08
CA ASP A 254 -13.43 -5.68 32.67
C ASP A 254 -12.43 -5.26 31.58
N PRO A 255 -12.44 -3.98 31.17
CA PRO A 255 -11.59 -3.49 30.10
C PRO A 255 -10.13 -3.37 30.57
N THR A 256 -9.23 -4.08 29.89
CA THR A 256 -7.79 -3.98 30.15
C THR A 256 -7.22 -2.63 29.68
N PHE A 257 -6.01 -2.28 30.15
CA PHE A 257 -5.29 -1.09 29.68
C PHE A 257 -5.20 -1.01 28.15
N ASN A 258 -4.82 -2.11 27.50
CA ASN A 258 -4.72 -2.16 26.04
C ASN A 258 -6.09 -2.09 25.36
N ASN A 259 -7.17 -2.60 25.97
CA ASN A 259 -8.51 -2.38 25.44
C ASN A 259 -8.88 -0.89 25.38
N ILE A 260 -8.59 -0.15 26.44
CA ILE A 260 -8.82 1.31 26.49
C ILE A 260 -7.93 2.03 25.48
N PHE A 261 -6.66 1.61 25.34
CA PHE A 261 -5.73 2.18 24.36
C PHE A 261 -6.24 1.95 22.92
N ILE A 262 -6.64 0.74 22.56
CA ILE A 262 -7.19 0.42 21.23
C ILE A 262 -8.39 1.30 20.89
N VAL A 263 -9.36 1.44 21.81
CA VAL A 263 -10.55 2.29 21.60
C VAL A 263 -10.15 3.77 21.44
N SER A 264 -9.21 4.24 22.25
CA SER A 264 -8.72 5.62 22.17
C SER A 264 -8.01 5.89 20.85
N LEU A 265 -7.16 4.96 20.40
CA LEU A 265 -6.45 5.06 19.13
C LEU A 265 -7.40 4.96 17.93
N LEU A 266 -8.44 4.14 18.02
CA LEU A 266 -9.51 4.07 17.02
C LEU A 266 -10.27 5.40 16.91
N ALA A 267 -10.63 6.02 18.05
CA ALA A 267 -11.27 7.33 18.07
C ALA A 267 -10.36 8.42 17.45
N VAL A 268 -9.07 8.40 17.77
CA VAL A 268 -8.06 9.28 17.15
C VAL A 268 -7.99 9.05 15.64
N ALA A 269 -7.92 7.80 15.17
CA ALA A 269 -7.87 7.48 13.74
C ALA A 269 -9.11 8.01 13.00
N CYS A 270 -10.31 7.87 13.58
CA CYS A 270 -11.54 8.44 13.05
C CYS A 270 -11.50 9.98 12.99
N ALA A 271 -11.06 10.64 14.06
CA ALA A 271 -10.94 12.10 14.10
C ALA A 271 -9.94 12.63 13.06
N LEU A 272 -8.78 11.98 12.93
CA LEU A 272 -7.79 12.30 11.91
C LEU A 272 -8.35 12.10 10.51
N PHE A 273 -9.13 11.03 10.27
CA PHE A 273 -9.76 10.80 8.97
C PHE A 273 -10.73 11.91 8.58
N VAL A 274 -11.64 12.29 9.49
CA VAL A 274 -12.60 13.39 9.25
C VAL A 274 -11.86 14.69 8.97
N THR A 275 -10.84 14.99 9.78
CA THR A 275 -9.98 16.17 9.60
C THR A 275 -9.30 16.13 8.23
N ARG A 276 -8.78 14.97 7.82
CA ARG A 276 -8.14 14.79 6.51
C ARG A 276 -9.10 15.04 5.37
N ILE A 277 -10.32 14.52 5.42
CA ILE A 277 -11.34 14.77 4.39
C ILE A 277 -11.64 16.27 4.28
N PHE A 278 -11.85 16.94 5.41
CA PHE A 278 -12.11 18.39 5.43
C PHE A 278 -10.93 19.18 4.82
N LEU A 279 -9.70 18.89 5.25
CA LEU A 279 -8.49 19.56 4.74
C LEU A 279 -8.31 19.33 3.24
N VAL A 280 -8.55 18.12 2.75
CA VAL A 280 -8.42 17.79 1.33
C VAL A 280 -9.47 18.51 0.51
N ILE A 281 -10.74 18.52 0.93
CA ILE A 281 -11.81 19.28 0.25
C ILE A 281 -11.47 20.77 0.22
N TRP A 282 -11.10 21.34 1.38
CA TRP A 282 -10.75 22.75 1.49
C TRP A 282 -9.56 23.12 0.59
N ARG A 283 -8.48 22.33 0.60
CA ARG A 283 -7.31 22.55 -0.26
C ARG A 283 -7.61 22.34 -1.74
N GLN A 284 -8.49 21.41 -2.12
CA GLN A 284 -8.90 21.26 -3.51
C GLN A 284 -9.69 22.48 -4.01
N ILE A 285 -10.49 23.13 -3.14
CA ILE A 285 -11.24 24.34 -3.50
C ILE A 285 -10.30 25.55 -3.57
N LYS A 286 -9.39 25.71 -2.62
CA LYS A 286 -8.52 26.90 -2.49
C LYS A 286 -7.22 26.83 -3.28
N GLN A 287 -6.70 25.63 -3.51
CA GLN A 287 -5.42 25.35 -4.17
C GLN A 287 -5.54 24.11 -5.06
N PRO A 288 -6.45 24.11 -6.06
CA PRO A 288 -6.65 22.95 -6.93
C PRO A 288 -5.36 22.59 -7.67
N PHE A 289 -5.20 21.31 -7.97
CA PHE A 289 -4.03 20.85 -8.71
C PHE A 289 -3.99 21.45 -10.12
N TYR A 290 -2.78 21.78 -10.57
CA TYR A 290 -2.46 22.18 -11.95
C TYR A 290 -3.11 23.50 -12.41
N GLN A 291 -3.52 24.38 -11.49
CA GLN A 291 -4.11 25.68 -11.84
C GLN A 291 -3.11 26.63 -12.51
N ASP A 292 -1.83 26.54 -12.14
CA ASP A 292 -0.76 27.45 -12.59
C ASP A 292 0.24 26.78 -13.56
N ASN A 293 0.04 25.52 -13.93
CA ASN A 293 0.96 24.81 -14.82
C ASN A 293 0.39 24.82 -16.23
N ASP A 294 1.01 25.54 -17.18
CA ASP A 294 0.66 25.37 -18.58
C ASP A 294 1.28 24.04 -19.07
N PRO A 295 0.50 23.04 -19.47
CA PRO A 295 1.04 21.81 -20.05
C PRO A 295 1.78 22.03 -21.38
N GLU A 296 1.79 23.25 -21.91
CA GLU A 296 2.59 23.68 -23.07
C GLU A 296 3.99 24.18 -22.70
N ASP A 297 4.29 24.45 -21.42
CA ASP A 297 5.60 24.95 -20.98
C ASP A 297 6.74 23.93 -21.17
N MET A 298 6.44 22.63 -21.20
CA MET A 298 7.38 21.55 -21.54
C MET A 298 6.65 20.32 -22.07
N SER A 299 7.13 19.73 -23.19
CA SER A 299 6.54 18.51 -23.74
C SER A 299 6.75 17.31 -22.80
N PRO A 300 5.71 16.47 -22.54
CA PRO A 300 5.86 15.26 -21.72
C PRO A 300 6.99 14.33 -22.19
N MET A 301 7.25 14.33 -23.51
CA MET A 301 8.31 13.52 -24.12
C MET A 301 9.71 14.12 -23.90
N GLU A 302 9.83 15.44 -23.76
CA GLU A 302 11.09 16.10 -23.39
C GLU A 302 11.43 15.84 -21.93
N ILE A 303 10.44 15.94 -21.04
CA ILE A 303 10.56 15.56 -19.62
C ILE A 303 11.06 14.11 -19.52
N ALA A 304 10.41 13.19 -20.25
CA ALA A 304 10.81 11.79 -20.28
C ALA A 304 12.24 11.59 -20.82
N LYS A 305 12.71 12.38 -21.79
CA LYS A 305 14.06 12.25 -22.37
C LYS A 305 15.15 12.62 -21.35
N ASN A 306 14.91 13.62 -20.51
CA ASN A 306 15.88 14.16 -19.55
C ASN A 306 16.01 13.34 -18.25
N GLN A 307 15.15 12.35 -18.04
CA GLN A 307 15.17 11.52 -16.83
C GLN A 307 16.19 10.37 -16.88
N LYS A 308 16.62 9.89 -15.69
CA LYS A 308 17.42 8.66 -15.55
C LYS A 308 16.56 7.43 -15.84
N ILE A 309 17.18 6.29 -16.19
CA ILE A 309 16.47 5.05 -16.59
C ILE A 309 15.46 4.59 -15.53
N ILE A 310 15.80 4.67 -14.24
CA ILE A 310 14.90 4.28 -13.14
C ILE A 310 13.62 5.12 -13.07
N PHE A 311 13.64 6.33 -13.63
CA PHE A 311 12.53 7.29 -13.68
C PHE A 311 11.86 7.36 -15.07
N LYS A 312 12.39 6.61 -16.05
CA LYS A 312 11.84 6.45 -17.41
C LYS A 312 10.99 5.21 -17.53
#